data_AF-A0A7S0K7E6-F1
#
_entry.id   AF-A0A7S0K7E6-F1
#
_cell.length_a   1.000
_cell.length_b   1.000
_cell.length_c   1.000
_cell.angle_alpha   90.00
_cell.angle_beta   90.00
_cell.angle_gamma   90.00
#
_symmetry.space_group_name_H-M   'P 1'
#
loop_
_entity.id
_entity.type
_entity.pdbx_description
1 polymer ?
#
loop_
_entity_poly.entity_id
_entity_poly.type
_entity_poly.pdbx_seq_one_letter_code
_entity_poly.pdbx_strand_id
1 'polypeptide(L)'
;VGGGEPSEVRRFQVKRLTFCGDFDGANIALARASIDADGITEVYEVHVAPDCSGTKHEAEYKMWYHFSVEGGRPGQRARIAVANLNPMAKVYAQDLRPLVRVPSLSPSWE
;
A
#
# COMPACT_ATOMS: atom_id res chain seq x y z
N VAL A 1 16.67 -28.32 7.46
CA VAL A 1 17.52 -27.72 6.40
C VAL A 1 16.60 -27.08 5.38
N GLY A 2 16.88 -25.83 5.02
CA GLY A 2 15.99 -24.91 4.29
C GLY A 2 15.65 -23.74 5.22
N GLY A 3 16.56 -22.82 5.53
CA GLY A 3 17.35 -22.05 4.58
C GLY A 3 16.47 -20.90 4.08
N GLY A 4 16.26 -19.88 4.93
CA GLY A 4 15.33 -18.78 4.67
C GLY A 4 15.73 -17.98 3.43
N GLU A 5 14.74 -17.65 2.61
CA GLU A 5 14.88 -16.56 1.65
C GLU A 5 14.51 -15.24 2.34
N PRO A 6 15.27 -14.16 2.12
CA PRO A 6 14.95 -12.86 2.67
C PRO A 6 13.60 -12.43 2.11
N SER A 7 12.77 -11.79 2.96
CA SER A 7 11.55 -11.12 2.52
C SER A 7 11.84 -10.38 1.22
N GLU A 8 11.24 -10.84 0.13
CA GLU A 8 11.39 -10.26 -1.21
C GLU A 8 11.32 -8.74 -1.07
N VAL A 9 12.33 -8.02 -1.56
CA VAL A 9 12.39 -6.56 -1.45
C VAL A 9 11.05 -5.99 -1.91
N ARG A 10 10.24 -5.48 -0.98
CA ARG A 10 8.88 -4.98 -1.26
C ARG A 10 8.95 -3.58 -1.87
N ARG A 11 9.73 -3.44 -2.93
CA ARG A 11 9.94 -2.19 -3.68
C ARG A 11 9.39 -2.35 -5.09
N PHE A 12 8.41 -1.53 -5.43
CA PHE A 12 7.72 -1.57 -6.70
C PHE A 12 7.93 -0.25 -7.44
N GLN A 13 8.67 -0.29 -8.55
CA GLN A 13 8.76 0.86 -9.46
C GLN A 13 7.56 0.87 -10.38
N VAL A 14 6.67 1.85 -10.22
CA VAL A 14 5.47 2.01 -11.04
C VAL A 14 5.55 3.37 -11.73
N LYS A 15 5.86 3.34 -13.03
CA LYS A 15 6.18 4.55 -13.81
C LYS A 15 7.29 5.34 -13.12
N ARG A 16 7.00 6.57 -12.66
CA ARG A 16 7.94 7.43 -11.94
C ARG A 16 7.98 7.14 -10.44
N LEU A 17 6.90 6.64 -9.88
CA LEU A 17 6.78 6.48 -8.43
C LEU A 17 7.40 5.15 -7.99
N THR A 18 8.05 5.17 -6.84
CA THR A 18 8.55 3.96 -6.18
C THR A 18 7.73 3.75 -4.92
N PHE A 19 7.08 2.58 -4.81
CA PHE A 19 6.37 2.16 -3.60
C PHE A 19 7.28 1.24 -2.81
N CYS A 20 7.49 1.50 -1.51
CA CYS A 20 8.37 0.70 -0.67
C CYS A 20 7.64 0.19 0.57
N GLY A 21 7.93 -1.05 0.95
CA GLY A 21 7.48 -1.68 2.21
C GLY A 21 8.63 -2.36 2.95
N ASP A 22 9.85 -1.84 2.79
CA ASP A 22 11.05 -2.35 3.44
C ASP A 22 11.35 -1.55 4.72
N PHE A 23 10.44 -1.63 5.69
CA PHE A 23 10.54 -1.02 7.01
C PHE A 23 9.57 -1.68 8.00
N ASP A 24 9.78 -1.43 9.30
CA ASP A 24 8.96 -2.03 10.35
C ASP A 24 7.49 -1.56 10.27
N GLY A 25 6.58 -2.50 10.42
CA GLY A 25 5.14 -2.29 10.29
C GLY A 25 4.66 -2.06 8.85
N ALA A 26 5.51 -2.19 7.82
CA ALA A 26 5.06 -2.08 6.43
C ALA A 26 4.12 -3.23 6.03
N ASN A 27 3.10 -2.91 5.23
CA ASN A 27 2.32 -3.91 4.50
C ASN A 27 1.94 -3.41 3.11
N ILE A 28 2.57 -4.03 2.11
CA ILE A 28 2.31 -3.91 0.69
C ILE A 28 2.78 -5.22 0.03
N ALA A 29 1.94 -5.80 -0.82
CA ALA A 29 2.21 -7.03 -1.55
C ALA A 29 2.36 -6.80 -3.06
N LEU A 30 1.77 -5.72 -3.58
CA LEU A 30 1.84 -5.34 -4.99
C LEU A 30 1.63 -3.83 -5.11
N ALA A 31 2.32 -3.19 -6.04
CA ALA A 31 1.91 -1.92 -6.63
C ALA A 31 1.96 -2.01 -8.15
N ARG A 32 0.94 -1.49 -8.83
CA ARG A 32 0.89 -1.42 -10.30
C ARG A 32 0.10 -0.21 -10.78
N ALA A 33 0.28 0.15 -12.04
CA ALA A 33 -0.61 1.09 -12.70
C ALA A 33 -1.86 0.33 -13.17
N SER A 34 -3.03 0.93 -12.98
CA SER A 34 -4.31 0.47 -13.52
C SER A 34 -5.13 1.66 -14.01
N ILE A 35 -6.27 1.36 -14.60
CA ILE A 35 -7.27 2.36 -15.02
C ILE A 35 -8.47 2.21 -14.08
N ASP A 36 -8.99 3.34 -13.60
CA ASP A 36 -10.14 3.38 -12.71
C ASP A 36 -11.43 2.88 -13.42
N ALA A 37 -12.51 2.75 -12.64
CA ALA A 37 -13.82 2.31 -13.15
C ALA A 37 -14.38 3.20 -14.28
N ASP A 38 -13.92 4.44 -14.42
CA ASP A 38 -14.31 5.34 -15.51
C ASP A 38 -13.64 5.02 -16.85
N GLY A 39 -12.67 4.10 -16.88
CA GLY A 39 -11.94 3.68 -18.08
C GLY A 39 -10.94 4.72 -18.61
N ILE A 40 -10.71 5.82 -17.90
CA ILE A 40 -9.90 6.95 -18.37
C ILE A 40 -8.85 7.35 -17.34
N THR A 41 -9.20 7.38 -16.06
CA THR A 41 -8.33 7.87 -14.99
C THR A 41 -7.28 6.83 -14.64
N GLU A 42 -6.00 7.19 -14.80
CA GLU A 42 -4.91 6.35 -14.32
C GLU A 42 -4.84 6.34 -12.78
N VAL A 43 -4.67 5.16 -12.20
CA VAL A 43 -4.60 4.93 -10.76
C VAL A 43 -3.40 4.04 -10.44
N TYR A 44 -2.79 4.27 -9.28
CA TYR A 44 -1.83 3.35 -8.68
C TYR A 44 -2.58 2.38 -7.78
N GLU A 45 -2.69 1.14 -8.22
CA GLU A 45 -3.34 0.08 -7.48
C GLU A 45 -2.34 -0.58 -6.54
N VAL A 46 -2.68 -0.64 -5.26
CA VAL A 46 -1.89 -1.24 -4.19
C VAL A 46 -2.66 -2.40 -3.59
N HIS A 47 -1.99 -3.53 -3.39
CA HIS A 47 -2.54 -4.68 -2.66
C HIS A 47 -1.74 -4.90 -1.39
N VAL A 48 -2.40 -5.41 -0.36
CA VAL A 48 -1.79 -5.81 0.90
C VAL A 48 -1.72 -7.33 1.02
N ALA A 49 -0.80 -7.82 1.85
CA ALA A 49 -0.78 -9.21 2.26
C ALA A 49 -1.80 -9.44 3.38
N PRO A 50 -2.36 -10.66 3.49
CA PRO A 50 -3.08 -11.09 4.69
C PRO A 50 -2.17 -11.06 5.93
N ASP A 51 -2.79 -11.02 7.11
CA ASP A 51 -2.07 -11.10 8.38
C ASP A 51 -1.25 -12.39 8.45
N CYS A 52 0.01 -12.26 8.88
CA CYS A 52 0.96 -13.38 9.02
C CYS A 52 1.15 -14.21 7.72
N SER A 53 1.01 -13.59 6.55
CA SER A 53 1.12 -14.27 5.26
C SER A 53 2.42 -15.06 5.08
N GLY A 54 2.31 -16.27 4.54
CA GLY A 54 3.41 -17.20 4.32
C GLY A 54 3.82 -17.98 5.57
N THR A 55 3.10 -17.83 6.69
CA THR A 55 3.38 -18.55 7.94
C THR A 55 2.23 -19.51 8.31
N LYS A 56 2.47 -20.40 9.28
CA LYS A 56 1.44 -21.28 9.84
C LYS A 56 0.30 -20.55 10.56
N HIS A 57 0.46 -19.25 10.82
CA HIS A 57 -0.49 -18.39 11.52
C HIS A 57 -1.22 -17.44 10.56
N GLU A 58 -1.10 -17.66 9.25
CA GLU A 58 -1.78 -16.84 8.25
C GLU A 58 -3.29 -16.76 8.52
N ALA A 59 -3.82 -15.55 8.49
CA ALA A 59 -5.25 -15.28 8.57
C ALA A 59 -5.70 -14.52 7.32
N GLU A 60 -6.94 -14.71 6.88
CA GLU A 60 -7.44 -14.13 5.62
C GLU A 60 -7.70 -12.61 5.68
N TYR A 61 -7.52 -11.99 6.85
CA TYR A 61 -7.79 -10.56 7.05
C TYR A 61 -6.76 -9.67 6.32
N LYS A 62 -7.27 -8.79 5.46
CA LYS A 62 -6.53 -7.75 4.74
C LYS A 62 -7.05 -6.38 5.15
N MET A 63 -6.51 -5.83 6.24
CA MET A 63 -6.99 -4.57 6.80
C MET A 63 -5.88 -3.54 7.01
N TRP A 64 -4.67 -3.99 7.30
CA TRP A 64 -3.52 -3.13 7.53
C TRP A 64 -2.76 -2.84 6.23
N TYR A 65 -2.51 -1.57 5.94
CA TYR A 65 -1.63 -1.12 4.87
C TYR A 65 -0.67 -0.07 5.42
N HIS A 66 0.60 -0.15 5.02
CA HIS A 66 1.60 0.86 5.35
C HIS A 66 2.74 0.74 4.35
N PHE A 67 2.97 1.80 3.59
CA PHE A 67 3.99 1.86 2.55
C PHE A 67 4.45 3.30 2.37
N SER A 68 5.67 3.49 1.87
CA SER A 68 6.14 4.82 1.43
C SER A 68 6.03 4.95 -0.08
N VAL A 69 5.95 6.20 -0.54
CA VAL A 69 5.97 6.55 -1.96
C VAL A 69 7.04 7.60 -2.21
N GLU A 70 7.92 7.33 -3.16
CA GLU A 70 9.02 8.21 -3.55
C GLU A 70 8.93 8.59 -5.04
N GLY A 71 9.68 9.62 -5.45
CA GLY A 71 9.77 10.03 -6.86
C GLY A 71 8.66 10.97 -7.36
N GLY A 72 7.75 11.40 -6.47
CA GLY A 72 6.72 12.40 -6.78
C GLY A 72 7.30 13.78 -7.07
N ARG A 73 6.56 14.60 -7.83
CA ARG A 73 6.91 16.01 -8.10
C ARG A 73 5.94 16.96 -7.41
N PRO A 74 6.41 18.14 -6.92
CA PRO A 74 5.50 19.18 -6.43
C PRO A 74 4.40 19.51 -7.45
N GLY A 75 3.16 19.60 -6.98
CA GLY A 75 1.98 19.86 -7.83
C GLY A 75 1.46 18.67 -8.63
N GLN A 76 2.14 17.51 -8.60
CA GLN A 76 1.63 16.29 -9.23
C GLN A 76 0.56 15.64 -8.36
N ARG A 77 -0.61 15.35 -8.93
CA ARG A 77 -1.64 14.52 -8.28
C ARG A 77 -1.40 13.05 -8.59
N ALA A 78 -1.30 12.22 -7.56
CA ALA A 78 -1.30 10.76 -7.68
C ALA A 78 -2.59 10.23 -7.04
N ARG A 79 -3.31 9.36 -7.76
CA ARG A 79 -4.47 8.65 -7.21
C ARG A 79 -4.04 7.23 -6.89
N ILE A 80 -4.18 6.84 -5.62
CA ILE A 80 -3.80 5.51 -5.14
C ILE A 80 -5.08 4.82 -4.66
N ALA A 81 -5.27 3.57 -5.07
CA ALA A 81 -6.37 2.72 -4.62
C ALA A 81 -5.82 1.47 -3.94
N VAL A 82 -6.22 1.23 -2.69
CA VAL A 82 -5.90 -0.03 -1.99
C VAL A 82 -7.01 -1.03 -2.31
N ALA A 83 -6.75 -1.96 -3.22
CA ALA A 83 -7.80 -2.63 -3.99
C ALA A 83 -8.29 -3.97 -3.41
N ASN A 84 -7.56 -4.58 -2.48
CA ASN A 84 -7.87 -5.92 -1.97
C ASN A 84 -8.15 -5.96 -0.46
N LEU A 85 -8.57 -4.83 0.13
CA LEU A 85 -8.94 -4.78 1.54
C LEU A 85 -10.24 -5.56 1.80
N ASN A 86 -10.35 -6.14 2.98
CA ASN A 86 -11.58 -6.80 3.41
C ASN A 86 -12.74 -5.79 3.38
N PRO A 87 -13.89 -6.15 2.78
CA PRO A 87 -15.05 -5.27 2.72
C PRO A 87 -15.69 -5.14 4.11
N MET A 88 -15.25 -4.14 4.88
CA MET A 88 -15.86 -3.80 6.16
C MET A 88 -16.75 -2.58 5.99
N ALA A 89 -17.93 -2.79 5.39
CA ALA A 89 -18.91 -1.74 5.13
C ALA A 89 -19.28 -0.92 6.38
N LYS A 90 -19.21 -1.50 7.58
CA LYS A 90 -19.49 -0.79 8.85
C LYS A 90 -18.31 0.05 9.37
N VAL A 91 -17.07 -0.31 9.03
CA VAL A 91 -15.84 0.30 9.58
C VAL A 91 -15.43 1.50 8.74
N TYR A 92 -15.53 1.41 7.42
CA TYR A 92 -15.29 2.55 6.51
C TYR A 92 -16.45 3.56 6.44
N ALA A 93 -17.65 3.18 6.90
CA ALA A 93 -18.79 4.10 7.00
C ALA A 93 -18.68 5.11 8.16
N GLN A 94 -17.63 5.03 8.97
CA GLN A 94 -17.41 5.87 10.16
C GLN A 94 -16.14 6.74 10.07
N ASP A 95 -15.89 7.37 8.91
CA ASP A 95 -14.84 8.38 8.69
C ASP A 95 -13.38 7.89 8.85
N LEU A 96 -13.11 6.63 8.52
CA LEU A 96 -11.73 6.14 8.41
C LEU A 96 -11.09 6.63 7.11
N ARG A 97 -10.29 7.68 7.23
CA ARG A 97 -9.44 8.19 6.16
C ARG A 97 -8.04 7.59 6.27
N PRO A 98 -7.34 7.36 5.15
CA PRO A 98 -5.94 7.01 5.17
C PRO A 98 -5.14 8.08 5.92
N LEU A 99 -4.26 7.63 6.80
CA LEU A 99 -3.32 8.50 7.48
C LEU A 99 -2.07 8.67 6.62
N VAL A 100 -1.67 9.90 6.36
CA VAL A 100 -0.56 10.26 5.48
C VAL A 100 0.46 11.09 6.25
N ARG A 101 1.73 10.89 5.94
CA ARG A 101 2.82 11.76 6.42
C ARG A 101 3.69 12.13 5.24
N VAL A 102 3.97 13.42 5.11
CA VAL A 102 4.89 13.96 4.10
C VAL A 102 6.08 14.56 4.83
N PRO A 103 7.17 13.81 5.06
CA PRO A 103 8.28 14.25 5.94
C PRO A 103 8.94 15.57 5.52
N SER A 104 8.88 15.92 4.23
CA SER A 104 9.39 17.20 3.73
C SER A 104 8.50 18.41 4.06
N LEU A 105 7.24 18.19 4.45
CA LEU A 105 6.27 19.22 4.82
C LEU A 105 5.99 19.24 6.32
N SER A 106 5.85 18.06 6.94
CA SER A 106 5.49 17.92 8.35
C SER A 106 6.06 16.62 8.94
N PRO A 107 6.54 16.64 10.21
CA PRO A 107 6.90 15.42 10.91
C PRO A 107 5.68 14.60 11.37
N SER A 108 4.48 15.18 11.35
CA SER A 108 3.25 14.57 11.86
C SER A 108 2.50 13.78 10.78
N TRP A 109 1.67 12.85 11.25
CA TRP A 109 0.70 12.14 10.45
C TRP A 109 -0.64 12.89 10.43
N GLU A 110 -1.33 12.93 9.29
CA GLU A 110 -2.60 13.62 9.05
C GLU A 110 -3.60 12.82 8.20
#